data_AF-A0A921FXS5-F1
#
_entry.id   AF-A0A921FXS5-F1
#
_cell.length_a   1.000
_cell.length_b   1.000
_cell.length_c   1.000
_cell.angle_alpha   90.00
_cell.angle_beta   90.00
_cell.angle_gamma   90.00
#
_symmetry.space_group_name_H-M   'P 1'
#
loop_
_entity.id
_entity.type
_entity.pdbx_description
1 polymer ?
#
loop_
_entity_poly.entity_id
_entity_poly.type
_entity_poly.pdbx_seq_one_letter_code
_entity_poly.pdbx_strand_id
1 'polypeptide(L)'
;MRIETAGDWLRNKGLSNTDIDFVETILTFTSTAKERNNKLDEINKTLKMTFPEKDAKVHPNLTFSQFDKILRDNGIVIDLTEMLIRYKEQGLCVGLCIQLLKVSCTVNEPNYKEST
;
A
#
# COMPACT_ATOMS: atom_id res chain seq x y z
N MET A 1 6.88 27.15 5.95
CA MET A 1 6.70 25.96 5.08
C MET A 1 5.87 24.97 5.88
N ARG A 2 4.61 24.70 5.50
CA ARG A 2 3.86 23.61 6.14
C ARG A 2 4.42 22.31 5.59
N ILE A 3 4.85 21.41 6.47
CA ILE A 3 5.16 20.04 6.09
C ILE A 3 3.80 19.40 5.78
N GLU A 4 3.56 19.10 4.51
CA GLU A 4 2.37 18.39 4.06
C GLU A 4 2.47 16.92 4.51
N THR A 5 1.54 16.46 5.33
CA THR A 5 1.49 15.04 5.72
C THR A 5 1.02 14.18 4.54
N ALA A 6 1.31 12.88 4.56
CA ALA A 6 0.84 11.96 3.51
C ALA A 6 -0.70 12.01 3.40
N GLY A 7 -1.39 12.09 4.53
CA GLY A 7 -2.85 12.29 4.56
C GLY A 7 -3.30 13.64 3.99
N ASP A 8 -2.58 14.74 4.25
CA ASP A 8 -2.90 16.03 3.61
C ASP A 8 -2.72 15.98 2.10
N TRP A 9 -1.66 15.33 1.63
CA TRP A 9 -1.42 15.13 0.22
C TRP A 9 -2.54 14.28 -0.42
N LEU A 10 -2.96 13.19 0.22
CA LEU A 10 -4.07 12.35 -0.26
C LEU A 10 -5.39 13.12 -0.32
N ARG A 11 -5.69 13.95 0.69
CA ARG A 11 -6.84 14.87 0.67
C ARG A 11 -6.76 15.84 -0.51
N ASN A 12 -5.57 16.40 -0.79
CA ASN A 12 -5.35 17.28 -1.93
C ASN A 12 -5.49 16.56 -3.28
N LYS A 13 -5.41 15.22 -3.30
CA LYS A 13 -5.71 14.37 -4.46
C LYS A 13 -7.18 13.94 -4.54
N GLY A 14 -8.03 14.43 -3.65
CA GLY A 14 -9.47 14.21 -3.66
C GLY A 14 -9.93 12.94 -2.96
N LEU A 15 -9.05 12.26 -2.20
CA LEU A 15 -9.47 11.12 -1.40
C LEU A 15 -10.29 11.59 -0.20
N SER A 16 -11.33 10.84 0.11
CA SER A 16 -12.09 11.02 1.35
C SER A 16 -11.27 10.58 2.56
N ASN A 17 -11.63 11.04 3.77
CA ASN A 17 -10.98 10.53 4.99
C ASN A 17 -11.15 9.01 5.12
N THR A 18 -12.30 8.46 4.72
CA THR A 18 -12.53 7.01 4.73
C THR A 18 -11.59 6.26 3.79
N ASP A 19 -11.29 6.79 2.60
CA ASP A 19 -10.32 6.17 1.69
C ASP A 19 -8.91 6.21 2.24
N ILE A 20 -8.54 7.32 2.90
CA ILE A 20 -7.24 7.47 3.57
C ILE A 20 -7.13 6.46 4.72
N ASP A 21 -8.13 6.41 5.60
CA ASP A 21 -8.17 5.46 6.72
C ASP A 21 -8.10 4.01 6.23
N PHE A 22 -8.76 3.70 5.12
CA PHE A 22 -8.71 2.38 4.48
C PHE A 22 -7.30 2.05 3.96
N VAL A 23 -6.66 2.96 3.23
CA VAL A 23 -5.28 2.81 2.73
C VAL A 23 -4.31 2.57 3.89
N GLU A 24 -4.39 3.39 4.92
CA GLU A 24 -3.52 3.29 6.10
C GLU A 24 -3.76 1.97 6.84
N THR A 25 -5.02 1.56 7.00
CA THR A 25 -5.36 0.30 7.63
C THR A 25 -4.78 -0.89 6.85
N ILE A 26 -4.87 -0.91 5.52
CA ILE A 26 -4.28 -1.98 4.69
C ILE A 26 -2.76 -2.06 4.91
N LEU A 27 -2.05 -0.92 4.92
CA LEU A 27 -0.60 -0.89 5.14
C LEU A 27 -0.21 -1.38 6.54
N THR A 28 -0.91 -0.90 7.58
CA THR A 28 -0.67 -1.28 8.97
C THR A 28 -0.99 -2.76 9.21
N PHE A 29 -2.12 -3.24 8.71
CA PHE A 29 -2.55 -4.63 8.86
C PHE A 29 -1.66 -5.57 8.07
N THR A 30 -1.21 -5.19 6.87
CA THR A 30 -0.24 -5.98 6.11
C THR A 30 1.09 -6.08 6.86
N SER A 31 1.59 -4.97 7.40
CA SER A 31 2.81 -4.96 8.21
C SER A 31 2.67 -5.85 9.45
N THR A 32 1.51 -5.80 10.11
CA THR A 32 1.22 -6.64 11.28
C THR A 32 1.09 -8.12 10.93
N ALA A 33 0.39 -8.44 9.84
CA ALA A 33 0.20 -9.81 9.38
C ALA A 33 1.53 -10.48 9.03
N LYS A 34 2.47 -9.72 8.43
CA LYS A 34 3.81 -10.22 8.10
C LYS A 34 4.59 -10.69 9.34
N GLU A 35 4.46 -9.97 10.45
CA GLU A 35 5.10 -10.33 11.73
C GLU A 35 4.30 -11.36 12.54
N ARG A 36 2.97 -11.42 12.35
CA ARG A 36 2.04 -12.24 13.13
C ARG A 36 1.05 -12.97 12.24
N ASN A 37 1.53 -13.93 11.45
CA ASN A 37 0.70 -14.72 10.53
C ASN A 37 -0.47 -15.43 11.22
N ASN A 38 -0.33 -15.82 12.50
CA ASN A 38 -1.41 -16.44 13.29
C ASN A 38 -2.59 -15.50 13.59
N LYS A 39 -2.47 -14.20 13.29
CA LYS A 39 -3.52 -13.19 13.45
C LYS A 39 -4.21 -12.81 12.13
N LEU A 40 -3.84 -13.42 11.01
CA LEU A 40 -4.33 -13.04 9.68
C LEU A 40 -5.86 -13.09 9.55
N ASP A 41 -6.51 -14.11 10.12
CA ASP A 41 -7.97 -14.25 10.07
C ASP A 41 -8.66 -13.16 10.89
N GLU A 42 -8.15 -12.86 12.09
CA GLU A 42 -8.65 -11.79 12.97
C GLU A 42 -8.47 -10.41 12.31
N ILE A 43 -7.33 -10.18 11.68
CA ILE A 43 -7.01 -8.97 10.91
C ILE A 43 -8.01 -8.79 9.76
N ASN A 44 -8.23 -9.81 8.95
CA ASN A 44 -9.17 -9.74 7.83
C ASN A 44 -10.62 -9.58 8.29
N LYS A 45 -11.01 -10.24 9.38
CA LYS A 45 -12.33 -10.06 9.99
C LYS A 45 -12.54 -8.62 10.46
N THR A 46 -11.53 -8.05 11.13
CA THR A 46 -11.54 -6.65 11.57
C THR A 46 -11.62 -5.70 10.40
N LEU A 47 -10.82 -5.91 9.35
CA LEU A 47 -10.85 -5.08 8.14
C LEU A 47 -12.26 -5.04 7.54
N LYS A 48 -12.91 -6.20 7.40
CA LYS A 48 -14.26 -6.26 6.82
C LYS A 48 -15.32 -5.63 7.71
N MET A 49 -15.15 -5.66 9.03
CA MET A 49 -16.04 -4.96 9.96
C MET A 49 -15.85 -3.45 9.91
N THR A 50 -14.61 -2.97 9.78
CA THR A 50 -14.30 -1.53 9.73
C THR A 50 -14.72 -0.91 8.40
N PHE A 51 -14.56 -1.63 7.29
CA PHE A 51 -14.87 -1.16 5.94
C PHE A 51 -15.78 -2.16 5.20
N PRO A 52 -17.06 -2.29 5.60
CA PRO A 52 -17.97 -3.29 5.05
C PRO A 52 -18.26 -3.10 3.56
N GLU A 53 -18.19 -1.86 3.07
CA GLU A 53 -18.35 -1.47 1.66
C GLU A 53 -17.11 -1.71 0.80
N LYS A 54 -15.95 -1.94 1.43
CA LYS A 54 -14.70 -2.21 0.72
C LYS A 54 -14.53 -3.71 0.48
N ASP A 55 -14.01 -4.06 -0.70
CA ASP A 55 -13.62 -5.42 -1.06
C ASP A 55 -12.10 -5.55 -1.03
N ALA A 56 -11.58 -6.03 0.10
CA ALA A 56 -10.15 -6.21 0.27
C ALA A 56 -9.85 -7.33 1.26
N LYS A 57 -8.71 -7.95 1.04
CA LYS A 57 -8.12 -8.95 1.92
C LYS A 57 -6.64 -8.62 2.12
N VAL A 58 -6.22 -8.58 3.37
CA VAL A 58 -4.81 -8.44 3.74
C VAL A 58 -4.09 -9.75 3.44
N HIS A 59 -2.95 -9.61 2.79
CA HIS A 59 -2.01 -10.70 2.53
C HIS A 59 -0.63 -10.30 3.09
N PRO A 60 0.03 -11.14 3.91
CA PRO A 60 1.33 -10.81 4.50
C PRO A 60 2.43 -10.59 3.45
N ASN A 61 2.26 -11.18 2.26
CA ASN A 61 3.14 -11.04 1.11
C ASN A 61 2.55 -10.11 0.04
N LEU A 62 1.91 -9.02 0.46
CA LEU A 62 1.34 -8.03 -0.46
C LEU A 62 2.40 -7.51 -1.43
N THR A 63 2.07 -7.53 -2.72
CA THR A 63 2.89 -6.98 -3.80
C THR A 63 2.36 -5.62 -4.23
N PHE A 64 3.19 -4.83 -4.94
CA PHE A 64 2.78 -3.55 -5.50
C PHE A 64 1.53 -3.67 -6.39
N SER A 65 1.52 -4.64 -7.30
CA SER A 65 0.39 -4.85 -8.22
C SER A 65 -0.89 -5.27 -7.50
N GLN A 66 -0.79 -6.11 -6.46
CA GLN A 66 -1.95 -6.45 -5.64
C GLN A 66 -2.48 -5.24 -4.88
N PHE A 67 -1.58 -4.39 -4.36
CA PHE A 67 -2.01 -3.19 -3.66
C PHE A 67 -2.68 -2.18 -4.61
N ASP A 68 -2.09 -1.92 -5.77
CA ASP A 68 -2.70 -1.09 -6.82
C ASP A 68 -4.09 -1.63 -7.22
N LYS A 69 -4.21 -2.96 -7.39
CA LYS A 69 -5.49 -3.60 -7.68
C LYS A 69 -6.52 -3.38 -6.56
N ILE A 70 -6.13 -3.58 -5.30
CA ILE A 70 -7.02 -3.34 -4.14
C ILE A 70 -7.53 -1.90 -4.16
N LEU A 71 -6.67 -0.91 -4.42
CA LEU A 71 -7.08 0.49 -4.47
C LEU A 71 -8.07 0.73 -5.62
N ARG A 72 -7.76 0.27 -6.83
CA ARG A 72 -8.61 0.45 -8.01
C ARG A 72 -9.97 -0.23 -7.87
N ASP A 73 -10.00 -1.47 -7.38
CA ASP A 73 -11.24 -2.22 -7.16
C ASP A 73 -12.16 -1.49 -6.16
N ASN A 74 -11.59 -0.68 -5.27
CA ASN A 74 -12.29 0.11 -4.27
C ASN A 74 -12.50 1.58 -4.67
N GLY A 75 -12.32 1.91 -5.95
CA GLY A 75 -12.54 3.24 -6.51
C GLY A 75 -11.48 4.27 -6.17
N ILE A 76 -10.34 3.86 -5.60
CA ILE A 76 -9.24 4.75 -5.22
C ILE A 76 -8.25 4.81 -6.37
N VAL A 77 -8.24 5.95 -7.07
CA VAL A 77 -7.31 6.21 -8.17
C VAL A 77 -6.26 7.22 -7.69
N ILE A 78 -5.04 6.75 -7.47
CA ILE A 78 -3.94 7.55 -6.95
C ILE A 78 -2.61 7.11 -7.59
N ASP A 79 -1.62 7.99 -7.60
CA ASP A 79 -0.24 7.60 -7.88
C ASP A 79 0.30 6.81 -6.68
N LEU A 80 0.23 5.48 -6.79
CA LEU A 80 0.67 4.57 -5.73
C LEU A 80 2.17 4.72 -5.41
N THR A 81 3.00 4.99 -6.41
CA THR A 81 4.44 5.16 -6.22
C THR A 81 4.73 6.39 -5.37
N GLU A 82 4.15 7.53 -5.74
CA GLU A 82 4.31 8.79 -4.98
C GLU A 82 3.73 8.66 -3.56
N MET A 83 2.58 8.00 -3.42
CA MET A 83 1.98 7.74 -2.11
C MET A 83 2.90 6.93 -1.19
N LEU A 84 3.48 5.83 -1.69
CA LEU A 84 4.40 4.99 -0.93
C LEU A 84 5.72 5.70 -0.59
N ILE A 85 6.21 6.57 -1.48
CA ILE A 85 7.39 7.40 -1.22
C ILE A 85 7.11 8.34 -0.05
N ARG A 86 5.97 9.03 -0.05
CA ARG A 86 5.58 9.95 1.02
C ARG A 86 5.42 9.26 2.37
N TYR A 87 4.73 8.12 2.40
CA TYR A 87 4.60 7.33 3.63
C TYR A 87 5.99 6.92 4.17
N LYS A 88 6.87 6.42 3.29
CA LYS A 88 8.25 6.07 3.64
C LYS A 88 9.02 7.26 4.21
N GLU A 89 8.99 8.42 3.55
CA GLU A 89 9.70 9.63 3.96
C GLU A 89 9.21 10.21 5.29
N GLN A 90 7.94 9.94 5.63
CA GLN A 90 7.34 10.33 6.91
C GLN A 90 7.50 9.26 8.01
N GLY A 91 8.25 8.19 7.75
CA GLY A 91 8.51 7.14 8.75
C GLY A 91 7.36 6.15 8.94
N LEU A 92 6.37 6.14 8.05
CA LEU A 92 5.17 5.30 8.15
C LEU A 92 5.35 4.00 7.35
N CYS A 93 5.20 2.86 8.03
CA CYS A 93 5.31 1.52 7.44
C CYS A 93 6.57 1.35 6.55
N VAL A 94 7.72 1.94 6.95
CA VAL A 94 8.93 2.11 6.11
C VAL A 94 9.36 0.80 5.44
N GLY A 95 9.43 -0.29 6.22
CA GLY A 95 9.86 -1.60 5.69
C GLY A 95 8.92 -2.14 4.61
N LEU A 96 7.61 -2.00 4.80
CA LEU A 96 6.60 -2.41 3.81
C LEU A 96 6.64 -1.50 2.58
N CYS A 97 6.75 -0.17 2.76
CA CYS A 97 6.85 0.76 1.64
C CYS A 97 8.07 0.47 0.77
N ILE A 98 9.23 0.20 1.37
CA ILE A 98 10.45 -0.20 0.64
C ILE A 98 10.22 -1.52 -0.12
N GLN A 99 9.57 -2.51 0.51
CA GLN A 99 9.26 -3.78 -0.16
C GLN A 99 8.37 -3.57 -1.39
N LEU A 100 7.29 -2.80 -1.24
CA LEU A 100 6.34 -2.54 -2.33
C LEU A 100 7.02 -1.76 -3.47
N LEU A 101 7.85 -0.76 -3.15
CA LEU A 101 8.60 0.04 -4.13
C LEU A 101 9.73 -0.73 -4.83
N LYS A 102 10.30 -1.78 -4.22
CA LYS A 102 11.34 -2.59 -4.88
C LYS A 102 10.81 -3.37 -6.08
N VAL A 103 9.57 -3.85 -6.00
CA VAL A 103 8.94 -4.66 -7.07
C VAL A 103 8.47 -3.80 -8.25
N SER A 104 8.23 -2.49 -8.05
CA SER A 104 7.90 -1.58 -9.16
C SER A 104 9.10 -1.22 -10.05
N CYS A 105 10.34 -1.47 -9.61
CA CYS A 105 11.55 -1.14 -10.36
C CYS A 105 12.11 -2.28 -11.23
N THR A 106 11.50 -3.48 -11.24
CA THR A 106 11.98 -4.61 -12.05
C THR A 106 11.34 -4.66 -13.44
N VAL A 107 11.32 -3.53 -14.14
CA VAL A 107 11.02 -3.49 -15.58
C VAL A 107 12.18 -2.81 -16.30
N ASN A 108 12.88 -3.61 -17.13
CA ASN A 108 13.98 -3.29 -18.05
C ASN A 108 15.42 -3.29 -17.52
N GLU A 109 15.97 -4.49 -17.27
CA GLU A 109 17.37 -4.74 -17.64
C GLU A 109 17.40 -5.36 -19.05
N PRO A 110 17.96 -4.68 -20.07
CA PRO A 110 18.22 -5.34 -21.34
C PRO A 110 19.33 -6.38 -21.12
N ASN A 111 18.95 -7.64 -21.27
CA ASN A 111 19.83 -8.80 -21.25
C ASN A 111 20.76 -8.73 -22.48
N TYR A 112 21.88 -7.99 -22.36
CA TYR A 112 22.98 -8.12 -23.31
C TYR A 112 23.62 -9.49 -23.10
N LYS A 113 23.13 -10.47 -23.85
CA LYS A 113 23.89 -11.68 -24.11
C LYS A 113 25.13 -11.27 -24.89
N GLU A 114 26.28 -11.40 -24.27
CA GLU A 114 27.54 -11.55 -24.99
C GLU A 114 27.36 -12.67 -26.02
N SER A 115 27.71 -12.38 -27.27
CA SER A 115 27.80 -13.37 -28.32
C SER A 115 29.02 -13.05 -29.17
N THR A 116 30.05 -13.87 -28.93
CA THR A 116 31.22 -14.20 -29.77
C THR A 116 32.30 -13.15 -29.95
#